data_AF-A0A7Y0GT43-F1
#
_entry.id   AF-A0A7Y0GT43-F1
#
_cell.length_a   1.000
_cell.length_b   1.000
_cell.length_c   1.000
_cell.angle_alpha   90.00
_cell.angle_beta   90.00
_cell.angle_gamma   90.00
#
_symmetry.space_group_name_H-M   'P 1'
#
loop_
_entity.id
_entity.type
_entity.pdbx_description
1 polymer ?
#
loop_
_entity_poly.entity_id
_entity_poly.type
_entity_poly.pdbx_seq_one_letter_code
_entity_poly.pdbx_strand_id
1 'polypeptide(L)' 'CTFPGCGRPPQWTDAHHVKHWIDGGTTSLLNLTLQCGYHHAWVHQRDLTATVTAHDVTWQT' A
#
# COMPACT_ATOMS: atom_id res chain seq x y z
N CYS A 1 -7.67 -4.59 -1.46
CA CYS A 1 -6.65 -3.73 -2.09
C CYS A 1 -7.07 -2.31 -1.84
N THR A 2 -6.20 -1.48 -1.32
CA THR A 2 -6.55 -0.12 -0.86
C THR A 2 -6.42 0.93 -1.95
N PHE A 3 -5.86 0.57 -3.11
CA PHE A 3 -5.81 1.49 -4.24
C PHE A 3 -7.24 1.91 -4.68
N PRO A 4 -7.53 3.22 -4.89
CA PRO A 4 -8.86 3.70 -5.23
C PRO A 4 -9.48 2.97 -6.43
N GLY A 5 -10.73 2.54 -6.27
CA GLY A 5 -11.47 1.81 -7.31
C GLY A 5 -11.11 0.32 -7.43
N CYS A 6 -10.18 -0.21 -6.63
CA CYS A 6 -9.85 -1.64 -6.65
C CYS A 6 -10.75 -2.46 -5.71
N GLY A 7 -11.53 -3.39 -6.26
CA GLY A 7 -12.37 -4.32 -5.48
C GLY A 7 -11.70 -5.64 -5.06
N ARG A 8 -10.38 -5.81 -5.26
CA ARG A 8 -9.72 -7.09 -4.94
C ARG A 8 -9.74 -7.35 -3.42
N PRO A 9 -10.21 -8.54 -2.99
CA PRO A 9 -10.41 -8.82 -1.57
C PRO A 9 -9.08 -9.10 -0.85
N PRO A 10 -9.04 -9.03 0.49
CA PRO A 10 -7.79 -9.17 1.27
C PRO A 10 -7.00 -10.46 1.01
N GLN A 11 -7.67 -11.58 0.73
CA GLN A 11 -7.00 -12.85 0.42
C GLN A 11 -6.15 -12.81 -0.87
N TRP A 12 -6.31 -11.78 -1.70
CA TRP A 12 -5.54 -11.59 -2.95
C TRP A 12 -4.62 -10.37 -2.84
N THR A 13 -4.25 -9.99 -1.62
CA THR A 13 -3.38 -8.85 -1.37
C THR A 13 -2.23 -9.22 -0.46
N ASP A 14 -1.13 -8.51 -0.63
CA ASP A 14 0.03 -8.53 0.24
C ASP A 14 0.10 -7.22 1.03
N ALA A 15 0.74 -7.27 2.20
CA ALA A 15 1.12 -6.06 2.92
C ALA A 15 2.25 -5.35 2.16
N HIS A 16 2.03 -4.07 1.86
CA HIS A 16 2.95 -3.19 1.17
C HIS A 16 3.42 -2.08 2.12
N HIS A 17 4.73 -1.90 2.22
CA HIS A 17 5.34 -0.78 2.95
C HIS A 17 5.25 0.51 2.13
N VAL A 18 4.56 1.52 2.68
CA VAL A 18 4.39 2.83 2.03
C VAL A 18 5.69 3.63 2.02
N LYS A 19 6.37 3.74 3.17
CA LYS A 19 7.81 4.01 3.20
C LYS A 19 8.49 2.66 3.07
N HIS A 20 9.25 2.45 1.99
CA HIS A 20 9.90 1.17 1.71
C HIS A 20 10.81 0.74 2.86
N TRP A 21 10.85 -0.57 3.14
CA TRP A 21 11.60 -1.13 4.26
C TRP A 21 13.11 -0.87 4.15
N ILE A 22 13.67 -0.89 2.93
CA ILE A 22 15.10 -0.60 2.70
C ILE A 22 15.48 0.83 3.08
N ASP A 23 14.52 1.75 3.03
CA ASP A 23 14.70 3.16 3.41
C ASP A 23 14.41 3.40 4.90
N GLY A 24 14.29 2.31 5.68
CA GLY A 24 13.96 2.34 7.10
C GLY A 24 12.45 2.50 7.36
N GLY A 25 11.60 2.06 6.44
CA GLY A 25 10.17 1.91 6.69
C GLY A 25 9.87 0.82 7.73
N THR A 26 9.03 1.12 8.71
CA THR A 26 8.71 0.17 9.78
C THR A 26 7.67 -0.86 9.31
N THR A 27 7.76 -2.09 9.83
CA THR A 27 6.67 -3.06 9.73
C THR A 27 5.63 -2.72 10.82
N SER A 28 4.73 -1.80 10.50
CA SER A 28 3.71 -1.27 11.41
C SER A 28 2.41 -1.02 10.64
N LEU A 29 1.26 -1.14 11.31
CA LEU A 29 -0.04 -0.81 10.70
C LEU A 29 -0.11 0.62 10.16
N LEU A 30 0.69 1.56 10.71
CA LEU A 30 0.75 2.94 10.24
C LEU A 30 1.70 3.16 9.05
N ASN A 31 2.37 2.11 8.55
CA ASN A 31 3.23 2.17 7.36
C ASN A 31 2.89 1.06 6.35
N LEU A 32 1.88 0.24 6.62
CA LEU A 32 1.50 -0.89 5.79
C LEU A 32 0.12 -0.67 5.18
N THR A 33 -0.06 -1.20 3.97
CA THR A 33 -1.35 -1.21 3.29
C THR A 33 -1.53 -2.47 2.46
N LEU A 34 -2.77 -2.89 2.19
CA LEU A 34 -3.04 -4.11 1.42
C LEU A 34 -3.08 -3.81 -0.08
N GLN A 35 -2.20 -4.42 -0.88
CA GLN A 35 -2.16 -4.27 -2.33
C GLN A 35 -2.26 -5.60 -3.07
N CYS A 36 -3.09 -5.65 -4.12
CA CYS A 36 -3.12 -6.83 -5.00
C CYS A 36 -1.88 -6.84 -5.89
N GLY A 37 -1.49 -8.00 -6.44
CA GLY A 37 -0.25 -8.12 -7.22
C GLY A 37 -0.10 -7.07 -8.35
N TYR A 38 -1.20 -6.74 -9.04
CA TYR A 38 -1.20 -5.67 -10.05
C TYR A 38 -0.87 -4.30 -9.45
N HIS A 39 -1.63 -3.85 -8.44
CA HIS A 39 -1.40 -2.54 -7.84
C HIS A 39 -0.13 -2.47 -7.01
N HIS A 40 0.34 -3.60 -6.46
CA HIS A 40 1.60 -3.67 -5.74
C HIS A 40 2.77 -3.36 -6.68
N ALA A 41 2.82 -3.98 -7.87
CA ALA A 41 3.81 -3.65 -8.88
C ALA A 41 3.62 -2.21 -9.42
N TRP A 42 2.38 -1.80 -9.63
CA TRP A 42 2.06 -0.50 -10.23
C TRP A 42 2.51 0.69 -9.38
N VAL A 43 2.32 0.64 -8.05
CA VAL A 43 2.74 1.71 -7.13
C VAL A 43 4.26 1.80 -7.03
N HIS A 44 4.96 0.65 -7.00
CA HIS A 44 6.42 0.59 -7.05
C HIS A 44 6.97 1.21 -8.34
N GLN A 45 6.38 0.90 -9.49
CA GLN A 45 6.82 1.41 -10.80
C GLN A 45 6.65 2.92 -10.98
N ARG A 46 5.87 3.57 -10.11
CA ARG A 46 5.51 4.99 -10.21
C ARG A 46 5.93 5.78 -8.98
N ASP A 47 6.65 5.15 -8.07
CA ASP A 47 7.06 5.73 -6.78
C ASP A 47 5.88 6.40 -6.05
N LEU A 48 4.68 5.80 -6.15
CA LEU A 48 3.50 6.33 -5.48
C LEU A 48 3.59 6.06 -3.98
N THR A 49 3.20 7.04 -3.19
CA THR A 49 3.12 6.93 -1.74
C THR A 49 1.69 7.16 -1.25
N ALA A 50 1.47 6.95 0.04
CA ALA A 50 0.17 7.06 0.67
C ALA A 50 0.29 7.64 2.08
N THR A 51 -0.82 8.13 2.61
CA THR A 51 -0.98 8.36 4.05
C THR A 51 -1.82 7.23 4.62
N VAL A 52 -1.30 6.59 5.67
CA VAL A 52 -1.99 5.50 6.38
C VAL A 52 -2.37 5.98 7.77
N THR A 53 -3.64 5.85 8.12
CA THR A 53 -4.17 6.12 9.47
C THR A 53 -4.67 4.81 10.09
N ALA A 54 -5.25 4.90 11.28
CA ALA A 54 -5.92 3.75 11.90
C ALA A 54 -7.14 3.25 11.10
N HIS A 55 -7.70 4.07 10.21
CA HIS A 55 -8.98 3.80 9.55
C HIS A 55 -8.90 3.84 8.02
N ASP A 56 -7.94 4.57 7.46
CA ASP A 56 -7.93 4.89 6.03
C ASP A 56 -6.54 4.80 5.42
N VAL A 57 -6.53 4.58 4.10
CA VAL A 57 -5.34 4.68 3.25
C VAL A 57 -5.68 5.64 2.13
N THR A 58 -4.95 6.74 2.05
CA THR A 58 -5.11 7.75 0.99
C THR A 58 -3.88 7.73 0.10
N TRP A 59 -4.03 7.29 -1.14
CA TRP A 59 -2.96 7.28 -2.13
C TRP A 59 -2.75 8.68 -2.71
N GLN A 60 -1.50 9.08 -2.88
CA GLN A 60 -1.10 10.33 -3.52
C GLN A 60 -0.91 10.04 -5.01
N THR A 61 -1.92 10.37 -5.81
CA THR A 61 -1.97 10.13 -7.27
C THR A 61 -2.02 11.42 -8.06
#